data_AF-A0AAW0QDY0-F1
#
_entry.id   AF-A0AAW0QDY0-F1
#
_cell.length_a   1.000
_cell.length_b   1.000
_cell.length_c   1.000
_cell.angle_alpha   90.00
_cell.angle_beta   90.00
_cell.angle_gamma   90.00
#
_symmetry.space_group_name_H-M   'P 1'
#
loop_
_entity.id
_entity.type
_entity.pdbx_description
1 polymer ?
#
loop_
_entity_poly.entity_id
_entity_poly.type
_entity_poly.pdbx_seq_one_letter_code
_entity_poly.pdbx_strand_id
1 'polypeptide(L)'
;MARRNHKDHLKEAKPKPKKERKLETASDFEDAASEHEEAAGKWRAGDAAKSMRFFQRAIDTYDQGLKAFPQDLDLAYNKARIFLEVAEHPALLNELNETSLDWLQRGLEAHRYALNVDANNADTLFNTSQILTSIAEEIANDDDVSDEEAFKALQEAMDLQQRCLGIQEMRLQESLAQQKLAAQQPQEASTAPAGAESSTEQEASGEEYQDVTVIEPVTHETVIDTLLVQLRTLTTFCNVRSASSESLSPEWLQGAEERSKEILSKLQVLSQDQLEKLPEIALTKAVFSSALLEVGYRSGNLDAATYKTERDTVFAIPELKLEASHEALVDNARSLISFSSALAEVQYTDAQSLAILRWNALTESIKSLKMASEIQGIDNDEKSTSHMMRGDCSLQLHNLQYPPWSHQSAAANAAQFLKNALVFYRNAKALSADAREVAGLRAVVAEYISTLKEGQSADIMAVIKSSNGDPAWVMEQLEDMVADCVLPPGLFE
;
A
#
# COMPACT_ATOMS: atom_id res chain seq x y z
N MET A 1 32.79 67.28 -20.59
CA MET A 1 31.67 66.44 -20.13
C MET A 1 31.73 65.14 -20.92
N ALA A 2 32.42 64.08 -20.47
CA ALA A 2 32.11 63.20 -19.34
C ALA A 2 30.73 62.53 -19.44
N ARG A 3 30.71 61.25 -19.83
CA ARG A 3 30.15 60.15 -19.03
C ARG A 3 30.70 58.77 -19.49
N ARG A 4 31.63 58.28 -18.66
CA ARG A 4 31.98 56.89 -18.30
C ARG A 4 30.72 56.02 -18.05
N ASN A 5 30.69 54.67 -18.06
CA ASN A 5 31.64 53.67 -17.56
C ASN A 5 31.20 52.25 -18.03
N HIS A 6 32.14 51.40 -18.46
CA HIS A 6 32.61 50.16 -17.80
C HIS A 6 31.75 48.89 -18.03
N LYS A 7 32.21 48.07 -18.99
CA LYS A 7 32.09 46.63 -18.99
C LYS A 7 33.07 46.10 -17.93
N ASP A 8 32.57 45.54 -16.84
CA ASP A 8 33.38 44.79 -15.89
C ASP A 8 32.95 43.33 -15.83
N HIS A 9 33.97 42.50 -15.86
CA HIS A 9 33.95 41.06 -15.82
C HIS A 9 33.47 40.56 -14.45
N LEU A 10 32.28 39.95 -14.38
CA LEU A 10 32.00 38.98 -13.31
C LEU A 10 32.63 37.65 -13.71
N LYS A 11 33.84 37.42 -13.20
CA LYS A 11 34.42 36.07 -13.11
C LYS A 11 33.50 35.25 -12.22
N GLU A 12 32.83 34.27 -12.80
CA GLU A 12 32.21 33.17 -12.06
C GLU A 12 33.28 32.55 -11.15
N ALA A 13 33.06 32.66 -9.84
CA ALA A 13 33.85 31.95 -8.86
C ALA A 13 33.57 30.46 -9.05
N LYS A 14 34.60 29.70 -9.41
CA LYS A 14 34.54 28.23 -9.42
C LYS A 14 34.05 27.74 -8.04
N PRO A 15 33.15 26.76 -7.97
CA PRO A 15 32.76 26.16 -6.69
C PRO A 15 34.03 25.58 -6.04
N LYS A 16 34.27 25.98 -4.79
CA LYS A 16 35.35 25.37 -3.98
C LYS A 16 35.02 23.88 -3.83
N PRO A 17 35.99 22.97 -4.01
CA PRO A 17 35.76 21.56 -3.69
C PRO A 17 35.36 21.45 -2.22
N LYS A 18 34.19 20.86 -1.92
CA LYS A 18 33.86 20.41 -0.56
C LYS A 18 35.03 19.52 -0.13
N LYS A 19 35.80 19.94 0.89
CA LYS A 19 36.75 19.01 1.55
C LYS A 19 35.91 17.81 2.00
N GLU A 20 36.38 16.60 1.71
CA GLU A 20 35.82 15.38 2.31
C GLU A 20 35.75 15.61 3.82
N ARG A 21 34.53 15.73 4.34
CA ARG A 21 34.28 15.74 5.79
C ARG A 21 34.76 14.38 6.28
N LYS A 22 35.77 14.36 7.15
CA LYS A 22 36.10 13.11 7.84
C LYS A 22 34.95 12.82 8.80
N LEU A 23 34.35 11.64 8.65
CA LEU A 23 33.29 11.17 9.53
C LEU A 23 33.98 10.45 10.69
N GLU A 24 33.88 10.99 11.90
CA GLU A 24 34.59 10.48 13.09
C GLU A 24 33.62 10.05 14.19
N THR A 25 32.43 10.62 14.25
CA THR A 25 31.38 10.35 15.25
C THR A 25 30.14 9.74 14.60
N ALA A 26 29.27 9.09 15.39
CA ALA A 26 28.01 8.56 14.90
C ALA A 26 27.14 9.66 14.24
N SER A 27 27.06 10.83 14.88
CA SER A 27 26.38 12.01 14.34
C SER A 27 26.97 12.48 13.00
N ASP A 28 28.29 12.43 12.79
CA ASP A 28 28.86 12.77 11.47
C ASP A 28 28.36 11.81 10.37
N PHE A 29 28.26 10.52 10.67
CA PHE A 29 27.74 9.52 9.72
C PHE A 29 26.24 9.73 9.46
N GLU A 30 25.48 10.02 10.51
CA GLU A 30 24.04 10.31 10.40
C GLU A 30 23.78 11.54 9.54
N ASP A 31 24.46 12.67 9.81
CA ASP A 31 24.38 13.90 9.02
C ASP A 31 24.71 13.65 7.54
N ALA A 32 25.80 12.91 7.27
CA ALA A 32 26.24 12.62 5.92
C ALA A 32 25.26 11.71 5.16
N ALA A 33 24.66 10.72 5.83
CA ALA A 33 23.66 9.86 5.25
C ALA A 33 22.34 10.63 5.01
N SER A 34 21.92 11.46 5.94
CA SER A 34 20.76 12.34 5.81
C SER A 34 20.89 13.30 4.61
N GLU A 35 22.08 13.88 4.36
CA GLU A 35 22.35 14.66 3.14
C GLU A 35 22.09 13.85 1.85
N HIS A 36 22.37 12.54 1.87
CA HIS A 36 22.08 11.65 0.75
C HIS A 36 20.59 11.33 0.62
N GLU A 37 19.89 11.08 1.73
CA GLU A 37 18.45 10.85 1.72
C GLU A 37 17.66 12.05 1.19
N GLU A 38 17.98 13.26 1.68
CA GLU A 38 17.38 14.48 1.16
C GLU A 38 17.62 14.65 -0.34
N ALA A 39 18.83 14.31 -0.80
CA ALA A 39 19.15 14.33 -2.22
C ALA A 39 18.32 13.29 -2.98
N ALA A 40 18.15 12.09 -2.44
CA ALA A 40 17.32 11.04 -3.03
C ALA A 40 15.87 11.51 -3.20
N GLY A 41 15.28 12.10 -2.15
CA GLY A 41 13.93 12.67 -2.19
C GLY A 41 13.73 13.72 -3.28
N LYS A 42 14.73 14.59 -3.50
CA LYS A 42 14.68 15.64 -4.55
C LYS A 42 14.63 15.08 -5.97
N TRP A 43 15.19 13.89 -6.22
CA TRP A 43 15.19 13.26 -7.56
C TRP A 43 14.03 12.28 -7.77
N ARG A 44 13.31 11.91 -6.71
CA ARG A 44 12.31 10.82 -6.72
C ARG A 44 11.25 10.96 -7.82
N ALA A 45 10.70 12.16 -7.99
CA ALA A 45 9.62 12.41 -8.95
C ALA A 45 10.08 12.59 -10.41
N GLY A 46 11.39 12.64 -10.69
CA GLY A 46 11.91 12.96 -12.03
C GLY A 46 12.98 12.03 -12.58
N ASP A 47 13.85 11.50 -11.72
CA ASP A 47 14.96 10.62 -12.09
C ASP A 47 15.11 9.55 -11.01
N ALA A 48 14.28 8.51 -11.11
CA ALA A 48 14.23 7.39 -10.15
C ALA A 48 15.60 6.69 -10.03
N ALA A 49 16.26 6.41 -11.16
CA ALA A 49 17.61 5.85 -11.20
C ALA A 49 18.61 6.68 -10.37
N LYS A 50 18.55 8.01 -10.46
CA LYS A 50 19.40 8.89 -9.68
C LYS A 50 19.00 8.95 -8.22
N SER A 51 17.71 8.95 -7.92
CA SER A 51 17.19 8.85 -6.55
C SER A 51 17.73 7.59 -5.87
N MET A 52 17.64 6.43 -6.54
CA MET A 52 18.17 5.16 -6.04
C MET A 52 19.67 5.17 -5.79
N ARG A 53 20.46 5.82 -6.65
CA ARG A 53 21.90 5.98 -6.40
C ARG A 53 22.20 6.79 -5.13
N PHE A 54 21.33 7.72 -4.73
CA PHE A 54 21.50 8.45 -3.48
C PHE A 54 21.06 7.63 -2.28
N PHE A 55 19.95 6.88 -2.36
CA PHE A 55 19.56 5.94 -1.31
C PHE A 55 20.65 4.88 -1.05
N GLN A 56 21.23 4.30 -2.10
CA GLN A 56 22.34 3.35 -1.93
C GLN A 56 23.54 3.99 -1.22
N ARG A 57 23.88 5.25 -1.53
CA ARG A 57 24.95 5.96 -0.82
C ARG A 57 24.61 6.23 0.64
N ALA A 58 23.35 6.53 0.96
CA ALA A 58 22.92 6.69 2.34
C ALA A 58 23.09 5.36 3.10
N ILE A 59 22.66 4.24 2.54
CA ILE A 59 22.85 2.89 3.10
C ILE A 59 24.34 2.60 3.31
N ASP A 60 25.19 2.87 2.31
CA ASP A 60 26.64 2.64 2.41
C ASP A 60 27.29 3.50 3.50
N THR A 61 26.80 4.72 3.72
CA THR A 61 27.27 5.61 4.79
C THR A 61 26.81 5.11 6.16
N TYR A 62 25.56 4.68 6.31
CA TYR A 62 25.09 4.04 7.54
C TYR A 62 25.85 2.76 7.87
N ASP A 63 26.16 1.93 6.85
CA ASP A 63 26.97 0.72 7.03
C ASP A 63 28.39 1.02 7.53
N GLN A 64 28.99 2.13 7.08
CA GLN A 64 30.28 2.59 7.60
C GLN A 64 30.16 3.08 9.04
N GLY A 65 29.10 3.82 9.35
CA GLY A 65 28.80 4.28 10.70
C GLY A 65 28.61 3.11 11.67
N LEU A 66 27.80 2.11 11.31
CA LEU A 66 27.53 0.94 12.15
C LEU A 66 28.74 0.04 12.36
N LYS A 67 29.72 0.03 11.44
CA LYS A 67 31.01 -0.65 11.67
C LYS A 67 31.82 0.03 12.78
N ALA A 68 31.74 1.35 12.90
CA ALA A 68 32.43 2.12 13.94
C ALA A 68 31.62 2.18 15.24
N PHE A 69 30.28 2.24 15.14
CA PHE A 69 29.33 2.45 16.23
C PHE A 69 28.21 1.40 16.16
N PRO A 70 28.50 0.11 16.46
CA PRO A 70 27.54 -0.98 16.26
C PRO A 70 26.33 -0.96 17.20
N GLN A 71 26.34 -0.16 18.26
CA GLN A 71 25.24 -0.07 19.22
C GLN A 71 24.46 1.24 19.08
N ASP A 72 24.69 1.98 18.00
CA ASP A 72 23.99 3.22 17.73
C ASP A 72 22.63 2.92 17.09
N LEU A 73 21.56 3.30 17.79
CA LEU A 73 20.19 3.01 17.36
C LEU A 73 19.79 3.89 16.18
N ASP A 74 20.19 5.16 16.15
CA ASP A 74 19.77 6.10 15.11
C ASP A 74 20.37 5.69 13.74
N LEU A 75 21.65 5.30 13.73
CA LEU A 75 22.28 4.72 12.53
C LEU A 75 21.58 3.42 12.08
N ALA A 76 21.23 2.55 13.03
CA ALA A 76 20.58 1.27 12.72
C ALA A 76 19.16 1.47 12.19
N TYR A 77 18.37 2.29 12.86
CA TYR A 77 16.99 2.61 12.52
C TYR A 77 16.89 3.32 11.18
N ASN A 78 17.68 4.37 10.96
CA ASN A 78 17.61 5.15 9.72
C ASN A 78 18.03 4.32 8.50
N LYS A 79 19.05 3.46 8.64
CA LYS A 79 19.39 2.48 7.59
C LYS A 79 18.19 1.59 7.26
N ALA A 80 17.56 1.02 8.28
CA ALA A 80 16.44 0.11 8.12
C ALA A 80 15.24 0.81 7.44
N ARG A 81 14.93 2.05 7.86
CA ARG A 81 13.86 2.88 7.30
C ARG A 81 14.01 3.13 5.80
N ILE A 82 15.23 3.31 5.29
CA ILE A 82 15.45 3.50 3.84
C ILE A 82 14.95 2.30 3.02
N PHE A 83 15.10 1.06 3.54
CA PHE A 83 14.63 -0.12 2.82
C PHE A 83 13.13 -0.10 2.64
N LEU A 84 12.39 0.19 3.72
CA LEU A 84 10.93 0.35 3.67
C LEU A 84 10.54 1.51 2.75
N GLU A 85 11.21 2.65 2.87
CA GLU A 85 10.94 3.81 2.01
C GLU A 85 11.14 3.48 0.52
N VAL A 86 12.18 2.76 0.13
CA VAL A 86 12.34 2.34 -1.27
C VAL A 86 11.24 1.38 -1.71
N ALA A 87 10.88 0.42 -0.85
CA ALA A 87 9.87 -0.60 -1.15
C ALA A 87 8.47 0.00 -1.37
N GLU A 88 8.14 1.11 -0.71
CA GLU A 88 6.84 1.79 -0.83
C GLU A 88 6.70 2.64 -2.10
N HIS A 89 7.76 2.80 -2.91
CA HIS A 89 7.74 3.65 -4.11
C HIS A 89 7.92 2.84 -5.40
N PRO A 90 6.85 2.59 -6.17
CA PRO A 90 6.90 1.76 -7.39
C PRO A 90 7.96 2.20 -8.41
N ALA A 91 8.13 3.51 -8.60
CA ALA A 91 9.15 4.05 -9.50
C ALA A 91 10.58 3.69 -9.08
N LEU A 92 10.84 3.50 -7.78
CA LEU A 92 12.15 3.10 -7.25
C LEU A 92 12.36 1.59 -7.33
N LEU A 93 11.30 0.79 -7.14
CA LEU A 93 11.34 -0.66 -7.32
C LEU A 93 11.80 -1.05 -8.74
N ASN A 94 11.35 -0.31 -9.76
CA ASN A 94 11.75 -0.53 -11.16
C ASN A 94 13.26 -0.31 -11.44
N GLU A 95 13.99 0.29 -10.50
CA GLU A 95 15.42 0.59 -10.61
C GLU A 95 16.29 -0.38 -9.81
N LEU A 96 15.68 -1.38 -9.15
CA LEU A 96 16.39 -2.43 -8.44
C LEU A 96 17.12 -3.38 -9.41
N ASN A 97 18.29 -3.85 -8.99
CA ASN A 97 19.03 -4.89 -9.71
C ASN A 97 18.72 -6.31 -9.20
N GLU A 98 17.82 -6.41 -8.23
CA GLU A 98 17.39 -7.63 -7.53
C GLU A 98 15.86 -7.60 -7.40
N THR A 99 15.27 -8.68 -6.86
CA THR A 99 13.81 -8.76 -6.70
C THR A 99 13.32 -7.86 -5.56
N SER A 100 12.03 -7.49 -5.61
CA SER A 100 11.35 -6.77 -4.51
C SER A 100 11.49 -7.55 -3.18
N LEU A 101 11.28 -8.87 -3.23
CA LEU A 101 11.41 -9.76 -2.09
C LEU A 101 12.83 -9.76 -1.51
N ASP A 102 13.87 -9.85 -2.33
CA ASP A 102 15.28 -9.78 -1.88
C ASP A 102 15.56 -8.44 -1.16
N TRP A 103 15.07 -7.33 -1.71
CA TRP A 103 15.23 -6.01 -1.12
C TRP A 103 14.56 -5.91 0.26
N LEU A 104 13.32 -6.39 0.35
CA LEU A 104 12.55 -6.43 1.60
C LEU A 104 13.20 -7.33 2.65
N GLN A 105 13.75 -8.49 2.26
CA GLN A 105 14.48 -9.38 3.18
C GLN A 105 15.73 -8.69 3.76
N ARG A 106 16.50 -7.95 2.94
CA ARG A 106 17.62 -7.13 3.44
C ARG A 106 17.14 -6.03 4.39
N GLY A 107 16.00 -5.42 4.09
CA GLY A 107 15.31 -4.50 4.99
C GLY A 107 14.96 -5.14 6.34
N LEU A 108 14.38 -6.34 6.32
CA LEU A 108 14.04 -7.09 7.53
C LEU A 108 15.27 -7.40 8.38
N GLU A 109 16.40 -7.77 7.78
CA GLU A 109 17.66 -7.96 8.50
C GLU A 109 18.15 -6.67 9.17
N ALA A 110 18.07 -5.53 8.47
CA ALA A 110 18.43 -4.22 9.04
C ALA A 110 17.50 -3.83 10.20
N HIS A 111 16.20 -4.09 10.06
CA HIS A 111 15.21 -3.87 11.13
C HIS A 111 15.45 -4.77 12.34
N ARG A 112 15.73 -6.06 12.13
CA ARG A 112 16.10 -6.99 13.21
C ARG A 112 17.39 -6.56 13.90
N TYR A 113 18.36 -6.01 13.16
CA TYR A 113 19.55 -5.41 13.76
C TYR A 113 19.19 -4.24 14.68
N ALA A 114 18.34 -3.30 14.24
CA ALA A 114 17.88 -2.19 15.07
C ALA A 114 17.11 -2.66 16.32
N LEU A 115 16.25 -3.68 16.19
CA LEU A 115 15.55 -4.29 17.33
C LEU A 115 16.48 -5.03 18.31
N ASN A 116 17.64 -5.51 17.84
CA ASN A 116 18.66 -6.06 18.74
C ASN A 116 19.37 -4.97 19.55
N VAL A 117 19.45 -3.74 19.04
CA VAL A 117 20.00 -2.57 19.75
C VAL A 117 18.98 -2.05 20.77
N ASP A 118 17.71 -1.87 20.37
CA ASP A 118 16.60 -1.56 21.27
C ASP A 118 15.33 -2.33 20.90
N ALA A 119 15.05 -3.37 21.69
CA ALA A 119 13.91 -4.26 21.47
C ALA A 119 12.55 -3.60 21.72
N ASN A 120 12.52 -2.44 22.39
CA ASN A 120 11.30 -1.71 22.75
C ASN A 120 11.18 -0.35 22.03
N ASN A 121 11.99 -0.12 20.99
CA ASN A 121 11.81 1.04 20.14
C ASN A 121 10.52 0.90 19.31
N ALA A 122 9.50 1.71 19.62
CA ALA A 122 8.17 1.61 19.02
C ALA A 122 8.19 1.81 17.50
N ASP A 123 8.98 2.76 16.99
CA ASP A 123 9.06 3.06 15.57
C ASP A 123 9.72 1.93 14.79
N THR A 124 10.76 1.32 15.37
CA THR A 124 11.40 0.12 14.81
C THR A 124 10.43 -1.05 14.80
N LEU A 125 9.68 -1.29 15.88
CA LEU A 125 8.66 -2.34 15.93
C LEU A 125 7.58 -2.13 14.85
N PHE A 126 7.07 -0.91 14.74
CA PHE A 126 6.08 -0.52 13.75
C PHE A 126 6.57 -0.75 12.32
N ASN A 127 7.72 -0.17 11.95
CA ASN A 127 8.28 -0.30 10.60
C ASN A 127 8.71 -1.74 10.26
N THR A 128 9.20 -2.51 11.23
CA THR A 128 9.51 -3.93 11.01
C THR A 128 8.26 -4.72 10.65
N SER A 129 7.12 -4.42 11.29
CA SER A 129 5.84 -5.06 10.97
C SER A 129 5.31 -4.72 9.58
N GLN A 130 5.60 -3.51 9.09
CA GLN A 130 5.25 -3.09 7.74
C GLN A 130 6.06 -3.89 6.72
N ILE A 131 7.38 -3.99 6.89
CA ILE A 131 8.23 -4.84 6.02
C ILE A 131 7.75 -6.29 6.02
N LEU A 132 7.44 -6.87 7.18
CA LEU A 132 6.95 -8.25 7.25
C LEU A 132 5.61 -8.43 6.51
N THR A 133 4.73 -7.42 6.57
CA THR A 133 3.48 -7.44 5.82
C THR A 133 3.74 -7.39 4.30
N SER A 134 4.64 -6.51 3.84
CA SER A 134 5.04 -6.44 2.43
C SER A 134 5.73 -7.72 1.94
N ILE A 135 6.59 -8.34 2.76
CA ILE A 135 7.20 -9.63 2.44
C ILE A 135 6.11 -10.69 2.25
N ALA A 136 5.10 -10.72 3.11
CA ALA A 136 4.01 -11.68 2.98
C ALA A 136 3.18 -11.46 1.72
N GLU A 137 3.00 -10.20 1.29
CA GLU A 137 2.32 -9.88 0.04
C GLU A 137 3.11 -10.34 -1.18
N GLU A 138 4.43 -10.11 -1.21
CA GLU A 138 5.30 -10.62 -2.28
C GLU A 138 5.32 -12.15 -2.33
N ILE A 139 5.43 -12.83 -1.17
CA ILE A 139 5.38 -14.29 -1.10
C ILE A 139 4.04 -14.83 -1.60
N ALA A 140 2.93 -14.20 -1.22
CA ALA A 140 1.60 -14.66 -1.63
C ALA A 140 1.31 -14.46 -3.12
N ASN A 141 2.11 -13.65 -3.81
CA ASN A 141 2.04 -13.47 -5.27
C ASN A 141 3.02 -14.41 -6.00
N ASP A 142 3.83 -15.19 -5.29
CA ASP A 142 4.80 -16.12 -5.86
C ASP A 142 4.31 -17.57 -5.66
N ASP A 143 3.77 -18.17 -6.73
CA ASP A 143 3.26 -19.55 -6.72
C ASP A 143 4.33 -20.60 -6.38
N ASP A 144 5.63 -20.27 -6.49
CA ASP A 144 6.72 -21.19 -6.14
C ASP A 144 7.02 -21.21 -4.63
N VAL A 145 6.48 -20.26 -3.86
CA VAL A 145 6.71 -20.14 -2.42
C VAL A 145 5.45 -20.56 -1.64
N SER A 146 5.66 -21.22 -0.49
CA SER A 146 4.54 -21.66 0.33
C SER A 146 3.87 -20.49 1.06
N ASP A 147 2.54 -20.42 0.99
CA ASP A 147 1.70 -19.54 1.82
C ASP A 147 2.02 -19.63 3.32
N GLU A 148 2.58 -20.75 3.80
CA GLU A 148 2.99 -20.91 5.19
C GLU A 148 4.06 -19.88 5.60
N GLU A 149 4.95 -19.50 4.67
CA GLU A 149 5.96 -18.47 4.91
C GLU A 149 5.33 -17.08 5.01
N ALA A 150 4.38 -16.75 4.14
CA ALA A 150 3.58 -15.53 4.25
C ALA A 150 2.83 -15.47 5.59
N PHE A 151 2.24 -16.58 6.04
CA PHE A 151 1.56 -16.62 7.33
C PHE A 151 2.51 -16.43 8.52
N LYS A 152 3.72 -16.99 8.48
CA LYS A 152 4.73 -16.76 9.52
C LYS A 152 5.12 -15.28 9.60
N ALA A 153 5.35 -14.65 8.45
CA ALA A 153 5.67 -13.22 8.39
C ALA A 153 4.54 -12.35 8.94
N LEU A 154 3.29 -12.64 8.57
CA LEU A 154 2.11 -11.91 9.09
C LEU A 154 1.88 -12.13 10.59
N GLN A 155 2.14 -13.33 11.11
CA GLN A 155 2.07 -13.60 12.54
C GLN A 155 3.12 -12.80 13.31
N GLU A 156 4.37 -12.78 12.84
CA GLU A 156 5.44 -11.97 13.41
C GLU A 156 5.07 -10.48 13.35
N ALA A 157 4.53 -10.00 12.24
CA ALA A 157 4.06 -8.61 12.08
C ALA A 157 3.02 -8.24 13.14
N MET A 158 1.99 -9.07 13.33
CA MET A 158 0.95 -8.85 14.34
C MET A 158 1.51 -8.82 15.77
N ASP A 159 2.46 -9.70 16.09
CA ASP A 159 3.09 -9.73 17.43
C ASP A 159 3.92 -8.46 17.69
N LEU A 160 4.65 -7.97 16.69
CA LEU A 160 5.39 -6.71 16.78
C LEU A 160 4.46 -5.51 16.91
N GLN A 161 3.35 -5.48 16.15
CA GLN A 161 2.32 -4.44 16.24
C GLN A 161 1.66 -4.41 17.62
N GLN A 162 1.34 -5.57 18.20
CA GLN A 162 0.76 -5.65 19.53
C GLN A 162 1.72 -5.10 20.61
N ARG A 163 3.02 -5.38 20.47
CA ARG A 163 4.06 -4.82 21.35
C ARG A 163 4.18 -3.31 21.18
N CYS A 164 4.21 -2.82 19.92
CA CYS A 164 4.23 -1.40 19.59
C CYS A 164 3.04 -0.67 20.21
N LEU A 165 1.83 -1.21 20.02
CA LEU A 165 0.59 -0.67 20.57
C LEU A 165 0.66 -0.54 22.10
N GLY A 166 1.13 -1.57 22.80
CA GLY A 166 1.26 -1.53 24.26
C GLY A 166 2.19 -0.41 24.76
N ILE A 167 3.30 -0.17 24.05
CA ILE A 167 4.24 0.92 24.35
C ILE A 167 3.59 2.28 24.08
N GLN A 168 2.92 2.43 22.93
CA GLN A 168 2.24 3.67 22.56
C GLN A 168 1.10 4.01 23.51
N GLU A 169 0.27 3.03 23.91
CA GLU A 169 -0.82 3.23 24.88
C GLU A 169 -0.28 3.70 26.24
N MET A 170 0.83 3.12 26.71
CA MET A 170 1.50 3.57 27.93
C MET A 170 1.97 5.03 27.80
N ARG A 171 2.69 5.37 26.72
CA ARG A 171 3.20 6.73 26.46
C ARG A 171 2.09 7.76 26.30
N LEU A 172 0.97 7.37 25.67
CA LEU A 172 -0.21 8.22 25.55
C LEU A 172 -0.82 8.52 26.93
N GLN A 173 -0.96 7.51 27.78
CA GLN A 173 -1.47 7.71 29.14
C GLN A 173 -0.57 8.64 29.95
N GLU A 174 0.75 8.50 29.83
CA GLU A 174 1.73 9.38 30.47
C GLU A 174 1.59 10.83 29.96
N SER A 175 1.53 11.03 28.65
CA SER A 175 1.33 12.34 28.02
C SER A 175 0.05 13.02 28.51
N LEU A 176 -1.08 12.30 28.53
CA LEU A 176 -2.36 12.81 29.02
C LEU A 176 -2.31 13.14 30.52
N ALA A 177 -1.60 12.35 31.33
CA ALA A 177 -1.44 12.62 32.76
C ALA A 177 -0.59 13.89 33.00
N GLN A 178 0.50 14.04 32.25
CA GLN A 178 1.35 15.24 32.30
C GLN A 178 0.58 16.50 31.90
N GLN A 179 -0.21 16.43 30.83
CA GLN A 179 -1.07 17.55 30.40
C GLN A 179 -2.09 17.94 31.47
N LYS A 180 -2.73 16.97 32.12
CA LYS A 180 -3.68 17.22 33.23
C LYS A 180 -3.01 17.90 34.42
N LEU A 181 -1.81 17.47 34.79
CA LEU A 181 -1.04 18.08 35.87
C LEU A 181 -0.61 19.50 35.52
N ALA A 182 -0.14 19.74 34.29
CA ALA A 182 0.22 21.07 33.81
C ALA A 182 -0.97 22.03 33.79
N ALA A 183 -2.16 21.57 33.39
CA ALA A 183 -3.39 22.36 33.39
C ALA A 183 -3.90 22.73 34.80
N GLN A 184 -3.46 22.00 35.84
CA GLN A 184 -3.85 22.24 37.23
C GLN A 184 -2.87 23.14 38.00
N GLN A 185 -1.71 23.48 37.43
CA GLN A 185 -0.81 24.47 38.02
C GLN A 185 -1.34 25.88 37.72
N PRO A 186 -1.67 26.71 38.74
CA PRO A 186 -2.00 28.09 38.50
C PRO A 186 -0.78 28.79 37.89
N GLN A 187 -0.95 29.43 36.73
CA GLN A 187 0.03 30.38 36.20
C GLN A 187 0.23 31.48 37.26
N GLU A 188 1.26 31.34 38.10
CA GLU A 188 1.77 32.48 38.84
C GLU A 188 2.21 33.49 37.79
N ALA A 189 1.46 34.59 37.71
CA ALA A 189 1.77 35.73 36.87
C ALA A 189 3.19 36.22 37.23
N SER A 190 4.18 35.76 36.46
CA SER A 190 5.51 36.34 36.46
C SER A 190 5.42 37.72 35.80
N THR A 191 4.94 38.71 36.56
CA THR A 191 5.19 40.12 36.27
C THR A 191 6.69 40.36 36.47
N ALA A 192 7.47 40.13 35.43
CA ALA A 192 8.80 40.72 35.31
C ALA A 192 8.63 42.17 34.80
N PRO A 193 9.22 43.19 35.45
CA PRO A 193 9.16 44.56 34.96
C PRO A 193 10.01 44.68 33.69
N ALA A 194 9.43 45.33 32.67
CA ALA A 194 10.17 45.80 31.51
C ALA A 194 11.19 46.87 31.93
N GLY A 195 12.44 46.70 31.49
CA GLY A 195 13.40 47.80 31.35
C GLY A 195 14.78 47.53 31.94
N ALA A 196 15.75 47.23 31.08
CA ALA A 196 17.00 48.00 30.95
C ALA A 196 17.90 47.35 29.88
N GLU A 197 18.16 48.10 28.81
CA GLU A 197 19.27 47.88 27.90
C GLU A 197 20.61 47.98 28.67
N SER A 198 21.50 47.02 28.49
CA SER A 198 22.94 47.25 28.63
C SER A 198 23.71 46.20 27.86
N SER A 199 24.28 46.64 26.75
CA SER A 199 25.36 46.02 25.99
C SER A 199 26.57 45.70 26.87
N THR A 200 27.03 44.45 26.87
CA THR A 200 28.45 44.15 27.09
C THR A 200 28.81 42.84 26.39
N GLU A 201 29.69 42.95 25.39
CA GLU A 201 30.40 41.83 24.78
C GLU A 201 31.27 41.14 25.85
N GLN A 202 31.05 39.86 26.08
CA GLN A 202 32.03 38.99 26.73
C GLN A 202 32.05 37.63 26.03
N GLU A 203 33.19 37.35 25.41
CA GLU A 203 33.61 36.02 24.96
C GLU A 203 33.57 35.04 26.13
N ALA A 204 32.79 33.97 25.99
CA ALA A 204 32.85 32.80 26.87
C ALA A 204 32.84 31.53 26.02
N SER A 205 34.02 30.89 26.05
CA SER A 205 34.30 29.47 25.89
C SER A 205 33.13 28.49 25.74
N GLY A 206 33.16 27.74 24.63
CA GLY A 206 32.87 26.31 24.55
C GLY A 206 31.67 25.82 25.35
N GLU A 207 30.47 26.12 24.88
CA GLU A 207 29.28 25.35 25.24
C GLU A 207 29.23 24.13 24.31
N GLU A 208 29.41 22.94 24.87
CA GLU A 208 28.92 21.70 24.26
C GLU A 208 27.43 21.93 24.00
N TYR A 209 27.05 22.00 22.72
CA TYR A 209 25.66 21.91 22.32
C TYR A 209 25.16 20.52 22.73
N GLN A 210 24.54 20.44 23.90
CA GLN A 210 23.78 19.27 24.30
C GLN A 210 22.48 19.34 23.49
N ASP A 211 22.44 18.64 22.36
CA ASP A 211 21.22 18.52 21.56
C ASP A 211 20.13 17.92 22.45
N VAL A 212 19.14 18.74 22.78
CA VAL A 212 17.95 18.30 23.51
C VAL A 212 17.06 17.59 22.50
N THR A 213 17.10 16.26 22.50
CA THR A 213 16.18 15.44 21.72
C THR A 213 14.75 15.71 22.17
N VAL A 214 13.98 16.46 21.36
CA VAL A 214 12.55 16.66 21.59
C VAL A 214 11.84 15.36 21.21
N ILE A 215 11.46 14.56 22.20
CA ILE A 215 10.63 13.37 21.95
C ILE A 215 9.21 13.85 21.66
N GLU A 216 8.74 13.61 20.43
CA GLU A 216 7.35 13.89 20.08
C GLU A 216 6.40 13.03 20.92
N PRO A 217 5.33 13.63 21.51
CA PRO A 217 4.41 12.89 22.34
C PRO A 217 3.54 11.96 21.50
N VAL A 218 3.35 10.73 21.96
CA VAL A 218 2.36 9.81 21.37
C VAL A 218 0.95 10.42 21.54
N THR A 219 0.22 10.51 20.43
CA THR A 219 -1.13 11.07 20.38
C THR A 219 -2.18 9.98 20.14
N HIS A 220 -3.48 10.35 20.19
CA HIS A 220 -4.54 9.44 19.75
C HIS A 220 -4.37 9.01 18.29
N GLU A 221 -3.89 9.91 17.43
CA GLU A 221 -3.64 9.65 16.02
C GLU A 221 -2.57 8.57 15.83
N THR A 222 -1.43 8.67 16.53
CA THR A 222 -0.37 7.65 16.46
C THR A 222 -0.88 6.24 16.84
N VAL A 223 -1.75 6.16 17.85
CA VAL A 223 -2.37 4.89 18.27
C VAL A 223 -3.40 4.40 17.24
N ILE A 224 -4.20 5.32 16.67
CA ILE A 224 -5.14 4.99 15.58
C ILE A 224 -4.38 4.42 14.38
N ASP A 225 -3.30 5.04 13.95
CA ASP A 225 -2.51 4.58 12.80
C ASP A 225 -1.99 3.15 13.02
N THR A 226 -1.52 2.85 14.24
CA THR A 226 -1.08 1.50 14.60
C THR A 226 -2.22 0.47 14.64
N LEU A 227 -3.43 0.87 15.01
CA LEU A 227 -4.62 0.01 14.94
C LEU A 227 -5.09 -0.20 13.49
N LEU A 228 -4.97 0.82 12.63
CA LEU A 228 -5.29 0.70 11.21
C LEU A 228 -4.31 -0.24 10.50
N VAL A 229 -3.02 -0.15 10.80
CA VAL A 229 -2.01 -1.08 10.29
C VAL A 229 -2.31 -2.52 10.72
N GLN A 230 -2.73 -2.76 11.97
CA GLN A 230 -3.17 -4.11 12.40
C GLN A 230 -4.37 -4.63 11.59
N LEU A 231 -5.36 -3.78 11.28
CA LEU A 231 -6.48 -4.18 10.42
C LEU A 231 -6.03 -4.46 8.98
N ARG A 232 -5.08 -3.69 8.45
CA ARG A 232 -4.49 -3.94 7.13
C ARG A 232 -3.73 -5.27 7.10
N THR A 233 -2.89 -5.57 8.10
CA THR A 233 -2.21 -6.87 8.22
C THR A 233 -3.21 -8.03 8.34
N LEU A 234 -4.29 -7.87 9.11
CA LEU A 234 -5.37 -8.87 9.15
C LEU A 234 -6.09 -9.03 7.82
N THR A 235 -6.23 -7.95 7.04
CA THR A 235 -6.80 -7.97 5.68
C THR A 235 -5.89 -8.79 4.76
N THR A 236 -4.59 -8.52 4.75
CA THR A 236 -3.60 -9.31 3.99
C THR A 236 -3.69 -10.78 4.37
N PHE A 237 -3.78 -11.09 5.67
CA PHE A 237 -3.98 -12.47 6.13
C PHE A 237 -5.24 -13.12 5.54
N CYS A 238 -6.36 -12.41 5.51
CA CYS A 238 -7.60 -12.90 4.89
C CYS A 238 -7.44 -13.14 3.37
N ASN A 239 -6.71 -12.27 2.68
CA ASN A 239 -6.49 -12.37 1.24
C ASN A 239 -5.64 -13.60 0.89
N VAL A 240 -4.49 -13.79 1.55
CA VAL A 240 -3.62 -14.97 1.36
C VAL A 240 -4.42 -16.26 1.66
N ARG A 241 -5.24 -16.24 2.72
CA ARG A 241 -6.10 -17.38 3.06
C ARG A 241 -7.21 -17.67 2.05
N SER A 242 -7.73 -16.65 1.39
CA SER A 242 -8.79 -16.80 0.38
C SER A 242 -8.25 -17.34 -0.93
N ALA A 243 -6.99 -17.03 -1.26
CA ALA A 243 -6.27 -17.54 -2.43
C ALA A 243 -5.73 -18.96 -2.22
N SER A 244 -5.35 -19.32 -0.99
CA SER A 244 -4.80 -20.64 -0.67
C SER A 244 -5.80 -21.77 -0.87
N SER A 245 -5.32 -22.87 -1.47
CA SER A 245 -6.11 -24.12 -1.63
C SER A 245 -6.17 -24.97 -0.35
N GLU A 246 -5.42 -24.60 0.68
CA GLU A 246 -5.37 -25.35 1.94
C GLU A 246 -6.60 -25.12 2.82
N SER A 247 -7.03 -26.18 3.52
CA SER A 247 -8.18 -26.10 4.41
C SER A 247 -7.92 -25.12 5.57
N LEU A 248 -8.86 -24.20 5.78
CA LEU A 248 -8.78 -23.21 6.85
C LEU A 248 -8.86 -23.85 8.24
N SER A 249 -7.91 -23.52 9.11
CA SER A 249 -8.01 -23.87 10.53
C SER A 249 -9.10 -23.01 11.18
N PRO A 250 -10.13 -23.59 11.81
CA PRO A 250 -11.17 -22.84 12.52
C PRO A 250 -10.61 -21.95 13.63
N GLU A 251 -9.49 -22.35 14.25
CA GLU A 251 -8.83 -21.59 15.32
C GLU A 251 -8.32 -20.24 14.83
N TRP A 252 -7.85 -20.16 13.58
CA TRP A 252 -7.36 -18.92 13.02
C TRP A 252 -8.49 -17.92 12.78
N LEU A 253 -9.59 -18.36 12.16
CA LEU A 253 -10.74 -17.49 11.87
C LEU A 253 -11.31 -16.91 13.16
N GLN A 254 -11.46 -17.75 14.19
CA GLN A 254 -11.85 -17.29 15.52
C GLN A 254 -10.87 -16.26 16.09
N GLY A 255 -9.56 -16.51 15.99
CA GLY A 255 -8.53 -15.57 16.45
C GLY A 255 -8.57 -14.22 15.71
N ALA A 256 -8.81 -14.22 14.40
CA ALA A 256 -8.95 -13.00 13.60
C ALA A 256 -10.20 -12.20 14.00
N GLU A 257 -11.33 -12.88 14.21
CA GLU A 257 -12.56 -12.26 14.70
C GLU A 257 -12.40 -11.66 16.11
N GLU A 258 -11.72 -12.36 17.02
CA GLU A 258 -11.48 -11.87 18.38
C GLU A 258 -10.58 -10.64 18.39
N ARG A 259 -9.45 -10.68 17.67
CA ARG A 259 -8.53 -9.53 17.54
C ARG A 259 -9.20 -8.33 16.88
N SER A 260 -9.94 -8.54 15.80
CA SER A 260 -10.65 -7.45 15.13
C SER A 260 -11.68 -6.80 16.04
N LYS A 261 -12.44 -7.55 16.85
CA LYS A 261 -13.37 -6.98 17.84
C LYS A 261 -12.66 -6.05 18.82
N GLU A 262 -11.47 -6.43 19.32
CA GLU A 262 -10.67 -5.58 20.19
C GLU A 262 -10.24 -4.29 19.49
N ILE A 263 -9.67 -4.40 18.28
CA ILE A 263 -9.21 -3.26 17.49
C ILE A 263 -10.36 -2.29 17.20
N LEU A 264 -11.50 -2.82 16.73
CA LEU A 264 -12.68 -2.02 16.40
C LEU A 264 -13.24 -1.28 17.63
N SER A 265 -13.21 -1.91 18.80
CA SER A 265 -13.60 -1.28 20.07
C SER A 265 -12.68 -0.13 20.44
N LYS A 266 -11.36 -0.32 20.35
CA LYS A 266 -10.37 0.75 20.62
C LYS A 266 -10.51 1.91 19.65
N LEU A 267 -10.64 1.62 18.35
CA LEU A 267 -10.85 2.65 17.31
C LEU A 267 -12.09 3.49 17.61
N GLN A 268 -13.21 2.87 18.02
CA GLN A 268 -14.44 3.61 18.35
C GLN A 268 -14.23 4.60 19.51
N VAL A 269 -13.42 4.26 20.51
CA VAL A 269 -13.13 5.14 21.65
C VAL A 269 -12.19 6.26 21.25
N LEU A 270 -11.10 5.94 20.55
CA LEU A 270 -10.06 6.90 20.19
C LEU A 270 -10.50 7.89 19.10
N SER A 271 -11.44 7.50 18.24
CA SER A 271 -11.86 8.30 17.10
C SER A 271 -12.92 9.37 17.41
N GLN A 272 -13.42 9.46 18.66
CA GLN A 272 -14.53 10.36 19.01
C GLN A 272 -14.24 11.82 18.67
N ASP A 273 -13.00 12.25 18.85
CA ASP A 273 -12.55 13.63 18.59
C ASP A 273 -11.66 13.74 17.33
N GLN A 274 -11.55 12.67 16.53
CA GLN A 274 -10.64 12.57 15.39
C GLN A 274 -11.42 12.57 14.06
N LEU A 275 -12.15 13.65 13.80
CA LEU A 275 -13.06 13.76 12.64
C LEU A 275 -12.33 13.58 11.29
N GLU A 276 -11.07 13.98 11.20
CA GLU A 276 -10.26 13.88 9.98
C GLU A 276 -9.86 12.43 9.67
N LYS A 277 -9.74 11.57 10.69
CA LYS A 277 -9.43 10.14 10.55
C LYS A 277 -10.63 9.26 10.25
N LEU A 278 -11.86 9.75 10.44
CA LEU A 278 -13.07 8.95 10.24
C LEU A 278 -13.19 8.31 8.85
N PRO A 279 -12.85 8.99 7.73
CA PRO A 279 -12.88 8.36 6.41
C PRO A 279 -11.89 7.19 6.28
N GLU A 280 -10.65 7.38 6.75
CA GLU A 280 -9.61 6.35 6.71
C GLU A 280 -9.98 5.14 7.58
N ILE A 281 -10.51 5.39 8.78
CA ILE A 281 -11.01 4.35 9.67
C ILE A 281 -12.17 3.59 9.02
N ALA A 282 -13.13 4.30 8.42
CA ALA A 282 -14.28 3.67 7.76
C ALA A 282 -13.84 2.80 6.58
N LEU A 283 -12.92 3.30 5.76
CA LEU A 283 -12.40 2.57 4.59
C LEU A 283 -11.65 1.31 5.02
N THR A 284 -10.71 1.44 5.95
CA THR A 284 -9.94 0.30 6.48
C THR A 284 -10.85 -0.76 7.07
N LYS A 285 -11.91 -0.36 7.78
CA LYS A 285 -12.93 -1.30 8.30
C LYS A 285 -13.72 -1.99 7.20
N ALA A 286 -14.13 -1.26 6.17
CA ALA A 286 -14.92 -1.82 5.07
C ALA A 286 -14.12 -2.83 4.23
N VAL A 287 -12.85 -2.52 3.96
CA VAL A 287 -11.91 -3.41 3.26
C VAL A 287 -11.66 -4.68 4.08
N PHE A 288 -11.28 -4.54 5.36
CA PHE A 288 -11.08 -5.70 6.25
C PHE A 288 -12.32 -6.58 6.35
N SER A 289 -13.49 -5.97 6.57
CA SER A 289 -14.75 -6.72 6.70
C SER A 289 -15.06 -7.49 5.42
N SER A 290 -14.79 -6.91 4.25
CA SER A 290 -15.03 -7.58 2.97
C SER A 290 -14.13 -8.79 2.77
N ALA A 291 -12.85 -8.68 3.13
CA ALA A 291 -11.89 -9.79 3.08
C ALA A 291 -12.26 -10.90 4.08
N LEU A 292 -12.69 -10.55 5.29
CA LEU A 292 -13.15 -11.52 6.29
C LEU A 292 -14.42 -12.26 5.84
N LEU A 293 -15.37 -11.55 5.23
CA LEU A 293 -16.59 -12.15 4.67
C LEU A 293 -16.27 -13.12 3.52
N GLU A 294 -15.27 -12.79 2.69
CA GLU A 294 -14.79 -13.69 1.63
C GLU A 294 -14.27 -15.00 2.19
N VAL A 295 -13.38 -14.94 3.19
CA VAL A 295 -12.87 -16.13 3.89
C VAL A 295 -14.02 -16.94 4.47
N GLY A 296 -14.97 -16.28 5.15
CA GLY A 296 -16.14 -16.93 5.74
C GLY A 296 -17.00 -17.66 4.71
N TYR A 297 -17.20 -17.05 3.53
CA TYR A 297 -17.95 -17.65 2.43
C TYR A 297 -17.20 -18.83 1.80
N ARG A 298 -15.92 -18.67 1.46
CA ARG A 298 -15.07 -19.73 0.90
C ARG A 298 -14.91 -20.93 1.84
N SER A 299 -14.97 -20.68 3.16
CA SER A 299 -14.99 -21.72 4.19
C SER A 299 -16.32 -22.48 4.31
N GLY A 300 -17.39 -22.01 3.67
CA GLY A 300 -18.74 -22.52 3.87
C GLY A 300 -19.41 -22.13 5.18
N ASN A 301 -18.84 -21.15 5.92
CA ASN A 301 -19.41 -20.62 7.17
C ASN A 301 -20.45 -19.52 6.93
N LEU A 302 -20.53 -19.01 5.71
CA LEU A 302 -21.38 -17.90 5.31
C LEU A 302 -22.10 -18.24 4.01
N ASP A 303 -23.36 -17.83 3.88
CA ASP A 303 -24.09 -17.93 2.61
C ASP A 303 -23.91 -16.65 1.76
N ALA A 304 -24.24 -16.76 0.47
CA ALA A 304 -24.05 -15.67 -0.49
C ALA A 304 -24.92 -14.43 -0.19
N ALA A 305 -26.09 -14.62 0.43
CA ALA A 305 -26.99 -13.53 0.78
C ALA A 305 -26.44 -12.74 1.96
N THR A 306 -25.97 -13.41 3.02
CA THR A 306 -25.31 -12.76 4.14
C THR A 306 -24.03 -12.06 3.72
N TYR A 307 -23.17 -12.70 2.91
CA TYR A 307 -21.98 -12.05 2.37
C TYR A 307 -22.34 -10.74 1.67
N LYS A 308 -23.29 -10.78 0.73
CA LYS A 308 -23.75 -9.57 0.03
C LYS A 308 -24.24 -8.50 1.00
N THR A 309 -25.14 -8.83 1.92
CA THR A 309 -25.78 -7.85 2.80
C THR A 309 -24.79 -7.19 3.74
N GLU A 310 -23.88 -7.95 4.36
CA GLU A 310 -22.88 -7.40 5.28
C GLU A 310 -21.85 -6.55 4.52
N ARG A 311 -21.42 -7.01 3.34
CA ARG A 311 -20.52 -6.26 2.45
C ARG A 311 -21.14 -4.93 1.99
N ASP A 312 -22.40 -4.94 1.57
CA ASP A 312 -23.11 -3.71 1.19
C ASP A 312 -23.26 -2.76 2.38
N THR A 313 -23.45 -3.29 3.60
CA THR A 313 -23.63 -2.51 4.82
C THR A 313 -22.37 -1.72 5.17
N VAL A 314 -21.19 -2.35 5.10
CA VAL A 314 -19.92 -1.67 5.46
C VAL A 314 -19.54 -0.58 4.47
N PHE A 315 -19.93 -0.69 3.20
CA PHE A 315 -19.71 0.35 2.19
C PHE A 315 -20.81 1.43 2.14
N ALA A 316 -21.93 1.24 2.83
CA ALA A 316 -22.99 2.24 2.93
C ALA A 316 -22.74 3.29 4.04
N ILE A 317 -21.62 3.19 4.75
CA ILE A 317 -21.28 4.06 5.88
C ILE A 317 -20.98 5.50 5.41
N PRO A 318 -21.65 6.54 5.94
CA PRO A 318 -21.49 7.94 5.48
C PRO A 318 -20.05 8.48 5.56
N GLU A 319 -19.28 8.02 6.53
CA GLU A 319 -17.90 8.42 6.78
C GLU A 319 -16.97 8.13 5.59
N LEU A 320 -17.30 7.12 4.76
CA LEU A 320 -16.56 6.79 3.53
C LEU A 320 -16.62 7.90 2.47
N LYS A 321 -17.67 8.72 2.49
CA LYS A 321 -17.92 9.77 1.49
C LYS A 321 -17.72 9.26 0.06
N LEU A 322 -18.34 8.11 -0.26
CA LEU A 322 -18.11 7.38 -1.51
C LEU A 322 -18.18 8.28 -2.75
N GLU A 323 -19.12 9.22 -2.81
CA GLU A 323 -19.31 10.08 -3.99
C GLU A 323 -18.15 11.06 -4.23
N ALA A 324 -17.26 11.25 -3.25
CA ALA A 324 -16.14 12.19 -3.31
C ALA A 324 -14.77 11.53 -3.11
N SER A 325 -14.71 10.22 -2.87
CA SER A 325 -13.47 9.50 -2.59
C SER A 325 -13.15 8.49 -3.70
N HIS A 326 -12.07 8.75 -4.45
CA HIS A 326 -11.58 7.85 -5.50
C HIS A 326 -11.23 6.48 -4.92
N GLU A 327 -10.43 6.49 -3.85
CA GLU A 327 -9.99 5.29 -3.15
C GLU A 327 -11.18 4.45 -2.65
N ALA A 328 -12.15 5.07 -1.97
CA ALA A 328 -13.30 4.34 -1.46
C ALA A 328 -14.17 3.74 -2.57
N LEU A 329 -14.32 4.41 -3.72
CA LEU A 329 -15.04 3.87 -4.89
C LEU A 329 -14.29 2.70 -5.54
N VAL A 330 -12.96 2.78 -5.62
CA VAL A 330 -12.11 1.71 -6.16
C VAL A 330 -12.16 0.48 -5.24
N ASP A 331 -12.05 0.65 -3.93
CA ASP A 331 -12.13 -0.47 -2.99
C ASP A 331 -13.54 -1.05 -2.87
N ASN A 332 -14.57 -0.22 -2.98
CA ASN A 332 -15.95 -0.68 -3.15
C ASN A 332 -16.08 -1.57 -4.39
N ALA A 333 -15.49 -1.17 -5.52
CA ALA A 333 -15.47 -1.96 -6.74
C ALA A 333 -14.66 -3.26 -6.62
N ARG A 334 -13.49 -3.23 -5.97
CA ARG A 334 -12.67 -4.42 -5.68
C ARG A 334 -13.44 -5.44 -4.85
N SER A 335 -14.07 -5.01 -3.75
CA SER A 335 -14.88 -5.92 -2.91
C SER A 335 -16.04 -6.58 -3.68
N LEU A 336 -16.64 -5.89 -4.65
CA LEU A 336 -17.69 -6.45 -5.51
C LEU A 336 -17.11 -7.46 -6.53
N ILE A 337 -15.89 -7.23 -7.03
CA ILE A 337 -15.18 -8.17 -7.89
C ILE A 337 -14.82 -9.43 -7.10
N SER A 338 -14.20 -9.29 -5.92
CA SER A 338 -13.89 -10.41 -5.02
C SER A 338 -15.14 -11.22 -4.65
N PHE A 339 -16.25 -10.54 -4.32
CA PHE A 339 -17.53 -11.20 -4.11
C PHE A 339 -17.97 -12.01 -5.35
N SER A 340 -17.89 -11.43 -6.55
CA SER A 340 -18.23 -12.12 -7.80
C SER A 340 -17.33 -13.33 -8.07
N SER A 341 -16.03 -13.23 -7.80
CA SER A 341 -15.05 -14.32 -7.96
C SER A 341 -15.31 -15.44 -6.96
N ALA A 342 -15.54 -15.13 -5.69
CA ALA A 342 -15.86 -16.13 -4.67
C ALA A 342 -17.13 -16.94 -5.03
N LEU A 343 -18.17 -16.28 -5.56
CA LEU A 343 -19.37 -16.98 -6.05
C LEU A 343 -19.12 -17.88 -7.28
N ALA A 344 -18.03 -17.68 -8.02
CA ALA A 344 -17.71 -18.44 -9.21
C ALA A 344 -17.18 -19.86 -8.89
N GLU A 345 -16.61 -20.04 -7.71
CA GLU A 345 -15.89 -21.25 -7.30
C GLU A 345 -16.76 -22.28 -6.57
N VAL A 346 -17.96 -21.90 -6.12
CA VAL A 346 -18.85 -22.79 -5.34
C VAL A 346 -19.61 -23.76 -6.25
N GLN A 347 -19.81 -24.98 -5.74
CA GLN A 347 -20.50 -26.07 -6.46
C GLN A 347 -21.88 -25.63 -7.02
N TYR A 348 -22.11 -25.99 -8.28
CA TYR A 348 -23.15 -25.45 -9.17
C TYR A 348 -24.61 -25.78 -8.84
N THR A 349 -24.94 -26.14 -7.60
CA THR A 349 -26.31 -26.51 -7.22
C THR A 349 -27.32 -25.36 -7.38
N ASP A 350 -26.85 -24.10 -7.38
CA ASP A 350 -27.67 -22.89 -7.59
C ASP A 350 -27.04 -21.88 -8.57
N ALA A 351 -26.46 -22.37 -9.68
CA ALA A 351 -25.72 -21.53 -10.63
C ALA A 351 -26.52 -20.35 -11.20
N GLN A 352 -27.85 -20.48 -11.35
CA GLN A 352 -28.71 -19.42 -11.87
C GLN A 352 -28.87 -18.25 -10.89
N SER A 353 -29.13 -18.53 -9.60
CA SER A 353 -29.26 -17.47 -8.61
C SER A 353 -27.91 -16.79 -8.35
N LEU A 354 -26.83 -17.56 -8.32
CA LEU A 354 -25.46 -17.04 -8.21
C LEU A 354 -25.10 -16.16 -9.42
N ALA A 355 -25.50 -16.53 -10.64
CA ALA A 355 -25.26 -15.72 -11.84
C ALA A 355 -25.91 -14.33 -11.74
N ILE A 356 -27.11 -14.22 -11.13
CA ILE A 356 -27.77 -12.94 -10.90
C ILE A 356 -26.97 -12.08 -9.91
N LEU A 357 -26.48 -12.69 -8.82
CA LEU A 357 -25.66 -11.98 -7.83
C LEU A 357 -24.35 -11.48 -8.43
N ARG A 358 -23.64 -12.32 -9.20
CA ARG A 358 -22.41 -11.96 -9.91
C ARG A 358 -22.65 -10.84 -10.92
N TRP A 359 -23.71 -10.96 -11.72
CA TRP A 359 -24.11 -9.89 -12.65
C TRP A 359 -24.30 -8.56 -11.94
N ASN A 360 -25.08 -8.53 -10.85
CA ASN A 360 -25.35 -7.31 -10.11
C ASN A 360 -24.06 -6.71 -9.54
N ALA A 361 -23.19 -7.54 -8.94
CA ALA A 361 -21.92 -7.10 -8.37
C ALA A 361 -21.00 -6.47 -9.43
N LEU A 362 -20.84 -7.11 -10.59
CA LEU A 362 -19.99 -6.60 -11.67
C LEU A 362 -20.54 -5.32 -12.30
N THR A 363 -21.87 -5.21 -12.47
CA THR A 363 -22.47 -3.98 -12.97
C THR A 363 -22.34 -2.81 -12.00
N GLU A 364 -22.48 -3.05 -10.69
CA GLU A 364 -22.27 -2.02 -9.67
C GLU A 364 -20.78 -1.65 -9.55
N SER A 365 -19.86 -2.61 -9.68
CA SER A 365 -18.42 -2.35 -9.73
C SER A 365 -18.06 -1.41 -10.90
N ILE A 366 -18.56 -1.67 -12.11
CA ILE A 366 -18.37 -0.77 -13.26
C ILE A 366 -18.91 0.64 -12.98
N LYS A 367 -20.03 0.75 -12.27
CA LYS A 367 -20.62 2.05 -11.90
C LYS A 367 -19.73 2.80 -10.90
N SER A 368 -19.25 2.13 -9.85
CA SER A 368 -18.31 2.70 -8.89
C SER A 368 -17.01 3.16 -9.56
N LEU A 369 -16.42 2.34 -10.43
CA LEU A 369 -15.19 2.68 -11.17
C LEU A 369 -15.40 3.82 -12.16
N LYS A 370 -16.59 3.92 -12.76
CA LYS A 370 -16.94 5.06 -13.60
C LYS A 370 -16.97 6.34 -12.76
N MET A 371 -17.65 6.33 -11.61
CA MET A 371 -17.68 7.47 -10.70
C MET A 371 -16.28 7.84 -10.23
N ALA A 372 -15.45 6.84 -9.89
CA ALA A 372 -14.06 7.03 -9.49
C ALA A 372 -13.27 7.78 -10.57
N SER A 373 -13.36 7.33 -11.83
CA SER A 373 -12.67 7.97 -12.97
C SER A 373 -13.15 9.39 -13.31
N GLU A 374 -14.31 9.80 -12.80
CA GLU A 374 -14.91 11.13 -13.02
C GLU A 374 -14.58 12.13 -11.90
N ILE A 375 -13.91 11.69 -10.82
CA ILE A 375 -13.46 12.57 -9.73
C ILE A 375 -12.43 13.57 -10.27
N GLN A 376 -12.62 14.84 -9.90
CA GLN A 376 -11.69 15.90 -10.29
C GLN A 376 -10.40 15.82 -9.49
N GLY A 377 -9.26 15.98 -10.16
CA GLY A 377 -7.95 16.06 -9.52
C GLY A 377 -7.18 14.74 -9.44
N ILE A 378 -7.80 13.60 -9.77
CA ILE A 378 -7.09 12.32 -9.86
C ILE A 378 -6.12 12.30 -11.05
N ASP A 379 -5.01 11.58 -10.89
CA ASP A 379 -3.97 11.47 -11.89
C ASP A 379 -4.34 10.50 -13.04
N ASN A 380 -3.41 10.31 -13.98
CA ASN A 380 -3.65 9.42 -15.12
C ASN A 380 -3.53 7.93 -14.75
N ASP A 381 -2.74 7.58 -13.74
CA ASP A 381 -2.54 6.20 -13.30
C ASP A 381 -3.77 5.71 -12.51
N GLU A 382 -4.37 6.57 -11.69
CA GLU A 382 -5.67 6.35 -11.04
C GLU A 382 -6.80 6.14 -12.06
N LYS A 383 -6.87 6.99 -13.10
CA LYS A 383 -7.83 6.80 -14.21
C LYS A 383 -7.55 5.53 -15.01
N SER A 384 -6.29 5.23 -15.25
CA SER A 384 -5.85 4.02 -15.94
C SER A 384 -6.31 2.78 -15.18
N THR A 385 -6.11 2.74 -13.86
CA THR A 385 -6.55 1.67 -12.95
C THR A 385 -8.07 1.47 -13.04
N SER A 386 -8.83 2.56 -12.93
CA SER A 386 -10.29 2.53 -13.09
C SER A 386 -10.71 1.95 -14.45
N HIS A 387 -10.00 2.28 -15.53
CA HIS A 387 -10.27 1.72 -16.85
C HIS A 387 -9.89 0.24 -16.95
N MET A 388 -8.73 -0.17 -16.42
CA MET A 388 -8.32 -1.57 -16.41
C MET A 388 -9.39 -2.46 -15.78
N MET A 389 -9.80 -2.12 -14.55
CA MET A 389 -10.81 -2.89 -13.80
C MET A 389 -12.18 -2.90 -14.50
N ARG A 390 -12.58 -1.81 -15.17
CA ARG A 390 -13.82 -1.79 -15.98
C ARG A 390 -13.73 -2.72 -17.18
N GLY A 391 -12.54 -2.86 -17.76
CA GLY A 391 -12.25 -3.84 -18.80
C GLY A 391 -12.46 -5.26 -18.29
N ASP A 392 -11.86 -5.57 -17.14
CA ASP A 392 -11.95 -6.88 -16.49
C ASP A 392 -13.40 -7.24 -16.15
N CYS A 393 -14.13 -6.35 -15.49
CA CYS A 393 -15.55 -6.54 -15.21
C CYS A 393 -16.38 -6.75 -16.48
N SER A 394 -16.02 -6.10 -17.59
CA SER A 394 -16.72 -6.30 -18.87
C SER A 394 -16.46 -7.69 -19.43
N LEU A 395 -15.24 -8.22 -19.34
CA LEU A 395 -14.95 -9.61 -19.74
C LEU A 395 -15.61 -10.62 -18.80
N GLN A 396 -15.62 -10.38 -17.49
CA GLN A 396 -16.35 -11.25 -16.55
C GLN A 396 -17.86 -11.27 -16.85
N LEU A 397 -18.47 -10.12 -17.15
CA LEU A 397 -19.88 -10.04 -17.59
C LEU A 397 -20.11 -10.81 -18.89
N HIS A 398 -19.17 -10.79 -19.83
CA HIS A 398 -19.22 -11.61 -21.04
C HIS A 398 -19.19 -13.11 -20.69
N ASN A 399 -18.35 -13.53 -19.74
CA ASN A 399 -18.20 -14.94 -19.37
C ASN A 399 -19.46 -15.54 -18.73
N LEU A 400 -20.31 -14.72 -18.09
CA LEU A 400 -21.58 -15.18 -17.51
C LEU A 400 -22.57 -15.73 -18.55
N GLN A 401 -22.34 -15.55 -19.85
CA GLN A 401 -23.19 -16.14 -20.89
C GLN A 401 -22.99 -17.66 -21.04
N TYR A 402 -21.82 -18.17 -20.66
CA TYR A 402 -21.47 -19.57 -20.87
C TYR A 402 -21.99 -20.44 -19.71
N PRO A 403 -22.19 -21.76 -19.93
CA PRO A 403 -22.41 -22.70 -18.84
C PRO A 403 -21.29 -22.63 -17.80
N PRO A 404 -21.60 -22.83 -16.50
CA PRO A 404 -22.92 -23.19 -15.95
C PRO A 404 -23.85 -21.98 -15.71
N TRP A 405 -23.37 -20.76 -15.91
CA TRP A 405 -24.08 -19.52 -15.56
C TRP A 405 -25.24 -19.23 -16.52
N SER A 406 -25.01 -19.32 -17.83
CA SER A 406 -26.03 -19.12 -18.88
C SER A 406 -26.92 -17.89 -18.68
N HIS A 407 -26.35 -16.79 -18.19
CA HIS A 407 -27.11 -15.59 -17.82
C HIS A 407 -27.66 -14.89 -19.06
N GLN A 408 -28.98 -14.73 -19.13
CA GLN A 408 -29.66 -14.27 -20.36
C GLN A 408 -29.23 -12.86 -20.79
N SER A 409 -29.09 -11.92 -19.84
CA SER A 409 -28.63 -10.57 -20.15
C SER A 409 -27.16 -10.53 -20.59
N ALA A 410 -26.34 -11.47 -20.13
CA ALA A 410 -24.96 -11.61 -20.58
C ALA A 410 -24.92 -12.04 -22.04
N ALA A 411 -25.66 -13.10 -22.39
CA ALA A 411 -25.79 -13.57 -23.78
C ALA A 411 -26.33 -12.48 -24.72
N ALA A 412 -27.36 -11.74 -24.30
CA ALA A 412 -27.96 -10.69 -25.13
C ALA A 412 -27.02 -9.50 -25.40
N ASN A 413 -26.04 -9.26 -24.53
CA ASN A 413 -25.12 -8.12 -24.60
C ASN A 413 -23.64 -8.54 -24.82
N ALA A 414 -23.38 -9.82 -25.11
CA ALA A 414 -22.03 -10.40 -25.15
C ALA A 414 -21.04 -9.61 -26.04
N ALA A 415 -21.48 -9.22 -27.24
CA ALA A 415 -20.66 -8.44 -28.17
C ALA A 415 -20.38 -7.02 -27.66
N GLN A 416 -21.33 -6.40 -26.96
CA GLN A 416 -21.15 -5.07 -26.38
C GLN A 416 -20.16 -5.10 -25.22
N PHE A 417 -20.15 -6.17 -24.43
CA PHE A 417 -19.18 -6.34 -23.34
C PHE A 417 -17.74 -6.46 -23.85
N LEU A 418 -17.49 -7.25 -24.90
CA LEU A 418 -16.16 -7.32 -25.54
C LEU A 418 -15.73 -5.96 -26.09
N LYS A 419 -16.65 -5.24 -26.76
CA LYS A 419 -16.37 -3.90 -27.27
C LYS A 419 -16.03 -2.92 -26.14
N ASN A 420 -16.76 -3.00 -25.02
CA ASN A 420 -16.48 -2.18 -23.84
C ASN A 420 -15.10 -2.49 -23.25
N ALA A 421 -14.79 -3.78 -23.05
CA ALA A 421 -13.50 -4.23 -22.55
C ALA A 421 -12.35 -3.67 -23.40
N LEU A 422 -12.44 -3.84 -24.72
CA LEU A 422 -11.47 -3.31 -25.67
C LEU A 422 -11.26 -1.80 -25.54
N VAL A 423 -12.34 -1.02 -25.42
CA VAL A 423 -12.26 0.44 -25.27
C VAL A 423 -11.59 0.80 -23.94
N PHE A 424 -11.97 0.14 -22.85
CA PHE A 424 -11.40 0.44 -21.54
C PHE A 424 -9.92 0.11 -21.46
N TYR A 425 -9.49 -1.06 -21.95
CA TYR A 425 -8.06 -1.39 -21.99
C TYR A 425 -7.26 -0.43 -22.89
N ARG A 426 -7.79 -0.03 -24.05
CA ARG A 426 -7.13 0.98 -24.90
C ARG A 426 -6.99 2.34 -24.20
N ASN A 427 -7.97 2.73 -23.38
CA ASN A 427 -7.89 3.95 -22.58
C ASN A 427 -6.85 3.83 -21.46
N ALA A 428 -6.83 2.72 -20.71
CA ALA A 428 -5.82 2.46 -19.68
C ALA A 428 -4.40 2.54 -20.27
N LYS A 429 -4.18 1.84 -21.39
CA LYS A 429 -2.92 1.86 -22.15
C LYS A 429 -2.46 3.27 -22.55
N ALA A 430 -3.40 4.14 -22.88
CA ALA A 430 -3.12 5.50 -23.34
C ALA A 430 -2.77 6.45 -22.17
N LEU A 431 -3.24 6.15 -20.96
CA LEU A 431 -3.12 7.02 -19.80
C LEU A 431 -1.87 6.75 -18.97
N SER A 432 -1.51 5.47 -18.79
CA SER A 432 -0.39 5.06 -17.93
C SER A 432 0.72 4.38 -18.74
N ALA A 433 1.97 4.71 -18.43
CA ALA A 433 3.12 4.01 -18.99
C ALA A 433 3.24 2.60 -18.40
N ASP A 434 3.01 2.47 -17.10
CA ASP A 434 3.15 1.22 -16.34
C ASP A 434 2.09 0.21 -16.77
N ALA A 435 0.84 0.65 -16.97
CA ALA A 435 -0.23 -0.24 -17.44
C ALA A 435 -0.17 -0.57 -18.94
N ARG A 436 0.74 0.03 -19.71
CA ARG A 436 0.68 0.03 -21.19
C ARG A 436 0.76 -1.36 -21.81
N GLU A 437 1.66 -2.20 -21.30
CA GLU A 437 1.91 -3.52 -21.85
C GLU A 437 0.77 -4.47 -21.50
N VAL A 438 0.42 -4.56 -20.22
CA VAL A 438 -0.70 -5.38 -19.71
C VAL A 438 -2.02 -4.98 -20.36
N ALA A 439 -2.41 -3.70 -20.35
CA ALA A 439 -3.64 -3.26 -21.02
C ALA A 439 -3.56 -3.46 -22.54
N GLY A 440 -2.38 -3.38 -23.13
CA GLY A 440 -2.16 -3.71 -24.54
C GLY A 440 -2.51 -5.17 -24.85
N LEU A 441 -2.01 -6.10 -24.04
CA LEU A 441 -2.30 -7.51 -24.17
C LEU A 441 -3.80 -7.80 -23.92
N ARG A 442 -4.38 -7.29 -22.83
CA ARG A 442 -5.81 -7.49 -22.52
C ARG A 442 -6.73 -6.93 -23.60
N ALA A 443 -6.35 -5.83 -24.26
CA ALA A 443 -7.04 -5.32 -25.45
C ALA A 443 -6.96 -6.30 -26.65
N VAL A 444 -5.79 -6.89 -26.92
CA VAL A 444 -5.62 -7.91 -27.97
C VAL A 444 -6.47 -9.13 -27.67
N VAL A 445 -6.51 -9.59 -26.42
CA VAL A 445 -7.35 -10.73 -25.99
C VAL A 445 -8.84 -10.44 -26.23
N ALA A 446 -9.34 -9.28 -25.78
CA ALA A 446 -10.74 -8.89 -25.99
C ALA A 446 -11.11 -8.80 -27.48
N GLU A 447 -10.20 -8.27 -28.31
CA GLU A 447 -10.36 -8.21 -29.75
C GLU A 447 -10.34 -9.60 -30.38
N TYR A 448 -9.44 -10.48 -29.95
CA TYR A 448 -9.36 -11.86 -30.44
C TYR A 448 -10.64 -12.66 -30.14
N ILE A 449 -11.14 -12.61 -28.90
CA ILE A 449 -12.38 -13.29 -28.49
C ILE A 449 -13.56 -12.81 -29.35
N SER A 450 -13.60 -11.52 -29.73
CA SER A 450 -14.66 -10.99 -30.60
C SER A 450 -14.68 -11.59 -32.01
N THR A 451 -13.58 -12.21 -32.45
CA THR A 451 -13.47 -12.87 -33.76
C THR A 451 -13.79 -14.36 -33.72
N LEU A 452 -13.85 -14.96 -32.53
CA LEU A 452 -14.15 -16.38 -32.37
C LEU A 452 -15.60 -16.66 -32.78
N LYS A 453 -15.79 -17.76 -33.50
CA LYS A 453 -17.13 -18.29 -33.75
C LYS A 453 -17.60 -19.11 -32.56
N GLU A 454 -18.91 -19.20 -32.38
CA GLU A 454 -19.52 -20.03 -31.34
C GLU A 454 -18.99 -21.48 -31.41
N GLY A 455 -18.43 -21.97 -30.30
CA GLY A 455 -17.84 -23.31 -30.20
C GLY A 455 -16.41 -23.47 -30.73
N GLN A 456 -15.73 -22.38 -31.13
CA GLN A 456 -14.33 -22.41 -31.54
C GLN A 456 -13.40 -22.19 -30.32
N SER A 457 -12.44 -23.09 -30.10
CA SER A 457 -11.37 -22.88 -29.10
C SER A 457 -10.43 -21.74 -29.55
N ALA A 458 -9.90 -20.99 -28.60
CA ALA A 458 -8.98 -19.90 -28.85
C ALA A 458 -7.58 -20.44 -29.19
N ASP A 459 -7.01 -19.98 -30.31
CA ASP A 459 -5.60 -20.27 -30.64
C ASP A 459 -4.68 -19.30 -29.88
N ILE A 460 -4.08 -19.80 -28.81
CA ILE A 460 -3.14 -19.04 -27.98
C ILE A 460 -1.97 -18.48 -28.79
N MET A 461 -1.52 -19.20 -29.83
CA MET A 461 -0.42 -18.74 -30.69
C MET A 461 -0.82 -17.52 -31.52
N ALA A 462 -2.11 -17.34 -31.80
CA ALA A 462 -2.61 -16.14 -32.47
C ALA A 462 -2.57 -14.91 -31.55
N VAL A 463 -2.88 -15.10 -30.26
CA VAL A 463 -2.76 -14.04 -29.23
C VAL A 463 -1.29 -13.65 -29.05
N ILE A 464 -0.41 -14.62 -28.84
CA ILE A 464 1.04 -14.40 -28.66
C ILE A 464 1.62 -13.62 -29.85
N LYS A 465 1.32 -14.04 -31.10
CA LYS A 465 1.81 -13.36 -32.32
C LYS A 465 1.28 -11.94 -32.50
N SER A 466 0.12 -11.64 -31.92
CA SER A 466 -0.53 -10.33 -32.02
C SER A 466 -0.15 -9.40 -30.86
N SER A 467 0.50 -9.96 -29.83
CA SER A 467 1.03 -9.22 -28.69
C SER A 467 2.46 -8.74 -28.98
N ASN A 468 2.91 -7.71 -28.25
CA ASN A 468 4.28 -7.21 -28.32
C ASN A 468 5.19 -7.80 -27.21
N GLY A 469 4.66 -8.67 -26.36
CA GLY A 469 5.37 -9.23 -25.20
C GLY A 469 6.17 -10.48 -25.55
N ASP A 470 7.12 -10.84 -24.68
CA ASP A 470 7.79 -12.14 -24.74
C ASP A 470 6.76 -13.28 -24.50
N PRO A 471 6.82 -14.42 -25.21
CA PRO A 471 5.85 -15.49 -25.05
C PRO A 471 5.68 -15.99 -23.61
N ALA A 472 6.75 -16.02 -22.79
CA ALA A 472 6.63 -16.46 -21.40
C ALA A 472 5.78 -15.47 -20.58
N TRP A 473 6.07 -14.18 -20.69
CA TRP A 473 5.30 -13.11 -20.05
C TRP A 473 3.84 -13.10 -20.52
N VAL A 474 3.58 -13.35 -21.81
CA VAL A 474 2.21 -13.43 -22.32
C VAL A 474 1.45 -14.60 -21.70
N MET A 475 2.10 -15.74 -21.52
CA MET A 475 1.48 -16.92 -20.89
C MET A 475 1.12 -16.63 -19.43
N GLU A 476 2.07 -16.10 -18.66
CA GLU A 476 1.88 -15.67 -17.26
C GLU A 476 0.68 -14.71 -17.15
N GLN A 477 0.62 -13.68 -18.01
CA GLN A 477 -0.51 -12.74 -18.00
C GLN A 477 -1.85 -13.36 -18.39
N LEU A 478 -1.87 -14.41 -19.22
CA LEU A 478 -3.10 -15.14 -19.53
C LEU A 478 -3.53 -16.04 -18.37
N GLU A 479 -2.58 -16.63 -17.64
CA GLU A 479 -2.81 -17.39 -16.42
C GLU A 479 -3.40 -16.49 -15.33
N ASP A 480 -2.84 -15.29 -15.12
CA ASP A 480 -3.40 -14.26 -14.22
C ASP A 480 -4.86 -13.93 -14.57
N MET A 481 -5.15 -13.72 -15.86
CA MET A 481 -6.52 -13.42 -16.30
C MET A 481 -7.48 -14.60 -16.04
N VAL A 482 -7.01 -15.85 -16.06
CA VAL A 482 -7.84 -17.01 -15.70
C VAL A 482 -8.05 -17.07 -14.18
N ALA A 483 -6.98 -16.88 -13.39
CA ALA A 483 -7.05 -16.83 -11.93
C ALA A 483 -8.05 -15.75 -11.44
N ASP A 484 -8.01 -14.57 -12.05
CA ASP A 484 -8.90 -13.44 -11.77
C ASP A 484 -10.35 -13.62 -12.31
N CYS A 485 -10.68 -14.79 -12.86
CA CYS A 485 -11.96 -15.09 -13.53
C CYS A 485 -12.28 -14.19 -14.74
N VAL A 486 -11.32 -13.40 -15.23
CA VAL A 486 -11.44 -12.51 -16.40
C VAL A 486 -11.57 -13.32 -17.69
N LEU A 487 -10.91 -14.47 -17.76
CA LEU A 487 -11.06 -15.47 -18.81
C LEU A 487 -11.61 -16.78 -18.24
N PRO A 488 -12.41 -17.54 -19.00
CA PRO A 488 -12.86 -18.85 -18.56
C PRO A 488 -11.70 -19.87 -18.56
N PRO A 489 -11.66 -20.79 -17.58
CA PRO A 489 -10.71 -21.90 -17.60
C PRO A 489 -10.84 -22.71 -18.90
N GLY A 490 -9.70 -23.09 -19.50
CA GLY A 490 -9.67 -23.87 -20.73
C GLY A 490 -10.02 -23.11 -22.00
N LEU A 491 -10.08 -21.76 -21.99
CA LEU A 491 -10.30 -20.97 -23.22
C LEU A 491 -9.30 -21.31 -24.33
N PHE A 492 -8.06 -21.59 -23.93
CA PHE A 492 -6.92 -21.84 -24.81
C PHE A 492 -6.49 -23.32 -24.87
N GLU A 493 -7.29 -24.23 -24.29
CA GLU A 493 -7.04 -25.68 -24.32
C GLU A 493 -7.57 -26.36 -25.60
#